data_AF-A0A5F9DBJ4-F1
#
_entry.id   AF-A0A5F9DBJ4-F1
#
_cell.length_a   1.000
_cell.length_b   1.000
_cell.length_c   1.000
_cell.angle_alpha   90.00
_cell.angle_beta   90.00
_cell.angle_gamma   90.00
#
_symmetry.space_group_name_H-M   'P 1'
#
loop_
_entity.id
_entity.type
_entity.pdbx_description
1 polymer ?
#
loop_
_entity_poly.entity_id
_entity_poly.type
_entity_poly.pdbx_seq_one_letter_code
_entity_poly.pdbx_strand_id
1 'polypeptide(L)'
;MPLFSKSHKNPAEIVKILKDNMAILEKQDKKTDKASEEVSKSLQAMKEILCGTNDKEPPTEAVAQLAQELYNSGLLVTLIADLQLIDFEGKKDVTQIFNNILRRQIGTRSPTVEYISAHPHILFMLLRGYEAPQIALRCGIMLRECIRHEPLAKIILFSNQFRDFFKYVELSTFDIASDAFATFKDLLTRHKVLVADFLEQNYDTIFEDYEKLLQSENYVTKRQSLKLLGELILDRHNFAIMTKYISKPENLKLMMNLLRDKSPNIQFEAFHVFKVFVARVRKSEAAGGPASPAGMDTIRLGPGQHSSCRSSLHSPLVEKSQLLFQRLHRKDLLGHSRLGHTLECLWVWVGTGGTHMAAWCSPWSASYFPLIKNLFSFI
;
A
#
# COMPACT_ATOMS: atom_id res chain seq x y z
N MET A 1 -57.05 -17.33 -1.09
CA MET A 1 -55.80 -16.69 -0.64
C MET A 1 -55.22 -15.93 -1.82
N PRO A 2 -55.04 -14.60 -1.77
CA PRO A 2 -54.48 -13.88 -2.90
C PRO A 2 -52.97 -14.13 -2.96
N LEU A 3 -52.53 -14.70 -4.07
CA LEU A 3 -51.13 -14.77 -4.49
C LEU A 3 -50.61 -13.35 -4.67
N PHE A 4 -49.73 -12.89 -3.78
CA PHE A 4 -48.96 -11.68 -3.97
C PHE A 4 -48.03 -11.88 -5.17
N SER A 5 -48.45 -11.46 -6.36
CA SER A 5 -47.51 -11.15 -7.43
C SER A 5 -46.70 -9.93 -6.96
N LYS A 6 -45.46 -10.17 -6.52
CA LYS A 6 -44.48 -9.09 -6.37
C LYS A 6 -44.30 -8.47 -7.74
N SER A 7 -44.99 -7.36 -8.01
CA SER A 7 -44.77 -6.52 -9.18
C SER A 7 -43.28 -6.29 -9.33
N HIS A 8 -42.68 -6.81 -10.40
CA HIS A 8 -41.31 -6.47 -10.78
C HIS A 8 -41.32 -4.97 -11.11
N LYS A 9 -41.01 -4.13 -10.12
CA LYS A 9 -40.89 -2.69 -10.33
C LYS A 9 -39.87 -2.45 -11.45
N ASN A 10 -40.25 -1.65 -12.43
CA ASN A 10 -39.41 -1.29 -13.57
C ASN A 10 -38.12 -0.61 -13.06
N PRO A 11 -36.90 -1.01 -13.52
CA PRO A 11 -35.65 -0.37 -13.11
C PRO A 11 -35.67 1.16 -13.15
N ALA A 12 -36.28 1.76 -14.18
CA ALA A 12 -36.39 3.22 -14.31
C ALA A 12 -37.26 3.85 -13.22
N GLU A 13 -38.34 3.18 -12.82
CA GLU A 13 -39.21 3.64 -11.73
C GLU A 13 -38.48 3.58 -10.39
N ILE A 14 -37.71 2.51 -10.14
CA ILE A 14 -36.93 2.37 -8.89
C ILE A 14 -35.88 3.49 -8.79
N VAL A 15 -35.17 3.77 -9.88
CA VAL A 15 -34.18 4.88 -9.95
C VAL A 15 -34.84 6.23 -9.69
N LYS A 16 -35.99 6.48 -10.32
CA LYS A 16 -36.75 7.72 -10.12
C LYS A 16 -37.23 7.88 -8.67
N ILE A 17 -37.87 6.84 -8.11
CA ILE A 17 -38.35 6.85 -6.72
C ILE A 17 -37.19 7.07 -5.76
N LEU A 18 -36.05 6.39 -5.96
CA LEU A 18 -34.89 6.56 -5.09
C LEU A 18 -34.36 8.00 -5.17
N LYS A 19 -34.20 8.56 -6.36
CA LYS A 19 -33.72 9.93 -6.55
C LYS A 19 -34.65 10.97 -5.90
N ASP A 20 -35.96 10.84 -6.10
CA ASP A 20 -36.96 11.76 -5.54
C ASP A 20 -36.96 11.72 -4.01
N ASN A 21 -36.85 10.53 -3.40
CA ASN A 21 -36.79 10.40 -1.94
C ASN A 21 -35.45 10.85 -1.34
N MET A 22 -34.33 10.64 -2.05
CA MET A 22 -33.02 11.19 -1.62
C MET A 22 -33.07 12.72 -1.56
N ALA A 23 -33.72 13.38 -2.53
CA ALA A 23 -33.91 14.83 -2.50
C ALA A 23 -34.79 15.33 -1.35
N ILE A 24 -35.71 14.50 -0.84
CA ILE A 24 -36.50 14.80 0.37
C ILE A 24 -35.64 14.68 1.62
N LEU A 25 -34.79 13.64 1.71
CA LEU A 25 -33.85 13.46 2.81
C LEU A 25 -32.85 14.62 2.91
N GLU A 26 -32.34 15.10 1.77
CA GLU A 26 -31.43 16.24 1.71
C GLU A 26 -32.06 17.53 2.27
N LYS A 27 -33.34 17.76 2.01
CA LYS A 27 -34.09 18.94 2.48
C LYS A 27 -34.49 18.87 3.96
N GLN A 28 -34.39 17.72 4.61
CA GLN A 28 -34.81 17.49 6.01
C GLN A 28 -36.25 17.93 6.30
N ASP A 29 -37.18 17.64 5.38
CA ASP A 29 -38.60 18.00 5.53
C ASP A 29 -39.33 17.14 6.59
N LYS A 30 -40.53 17.56 7.03
CA LYS A 30 -41.39 16.81 7.99
C LYS A 30 -41.76 15.37 7.56
N LYS A 31 -41.44 14.96 6.32
CA LYS A 31 -41.71 13.62 5.77
C LYS A 31 -40.47 12.71 5.73
N THR A 32 -39.39 13.07 6.42
CA THR A 32 -38.09 12.37 6.39
C THR A 32 -38.21 10.88 6.72
N ASP A 33 -39.02 10.48 7.70
CA ASP A 33 -39.16 9.05 8.09
C ASP A 33 -39.73 8.18 6.96
N LYS A 34 -40.76 8.68 6.27
CA LYS A 34 -41.37 7.98 5.13
C LYS A 34 -40.40 7.92 3.94
N ALA A 35 -39.67 9.00 3.70
CA ALA A 35 -38.65 9.03 2.65
C ALA A 35 -37.53 8.03 2.93
N SER A 36 -37.08 7.92 4.18
CA SER A 36 -36.06 6.95 4.59
C SER A 36 -36.53 5.52 4.35
N GLU A 37 -37.77 5.17 4.71
CA GLU A 37 -38.31 3.83 4.48
C GLU A 37 -38.39 3.48 2.98
N GLU A 38 -38.78 4.43 2.13
CA GLU A 38 -38.83 4.23 0.68
C GLU A 38 -37.43 4.17 0.04
N VAL A 39 -36.44 4.89 0.58
CA VAL A 39 -35.02 4.75 0.19
C VAL A 39 -34.55 3.32 0.46
N SER A 40 -34.74 2.80 1.68
CA SER A 40 -34.32 1.44 2.03
C SER A 40 -35.00 0.37 1.16
N LYS A 41 -36.32 0.50 0.91
CA LYS A 41 -37.05 -0.40 0.00
C LYS A 41 -36.52 -0.35 -1.43
N SER A 42 -36.20 0.85 -1.93
CA SER A 42 -35.70 1.04 -3.29
C SER A 42 -34.28 0.49 -3.45
N LEU A 43 -33.40 0.70 -2.46
CA LEU A 43 -32.07 0.12 -2.43
C LEU A 43 -32.12 -1.41 -2.41
N GLN A 44 -32.98 -1.99 -1.57
CA GLN A 44 -33.18 -3.44 -1.53
C GLN A 44 -33.65 -3.99 -2.89
N ALA A 45 -34.62 -3.32 -3.54
CA ALA A 45 -35.10 -3.71 -4.86
C ALA A 45 -34.00 -3.61 -5.93
N MET A 46 -33.17 -2.55 -5.92
CA MET A 46 -32.02 -2.44 -6.83
C MET A 46 -31.00 -3.56 -6.60
N LYS A 47 -30.70 -3.86 -5.33
CA LYS A 47 -29.78 -4.94 -4.97
C LYS A 47 -30.29 -6.29 -5.45
N GLU A 48 -31.58 -6.58 -5.30
CA GLU A 48 -32.20 -7.83 -5.79
C GLU A 48 -32.08 -7.97 -7.32
N ILE A 49 -32.21 -6.87 -8.07
CA ILE A 49 -32.02 -6.87 -9.53
C ILE A 49 -30.55 -7.17 -9.90
N LEU A 50 -29.59 -6.62 -9.17
CA LEU A 50 -28.15 -6.70 -9.48
C LEU A 50 -27.48 -8.00 -8.99
N CYS A 51 -27.87 -8.48 -7.83
CA CYS A 51 -27.25 -9.65 -7.19
C CYS A 51 -28.03 -10.95 -7.43
N GLY A 52 -29.28 -10.86 -7.90
CA GLY A 52 -30.20 -11.99 -7.96
C GLY A 52 -30.77 -12.33 -6.57
N THR A 53 -31.77 -13.21 -6.56
CA THR A 53 -32.27 -13.84 -5.33
C THR A 53 -31.75 -15.27 -5.25
N ASN A 54 -31.84 -15.92 -4.09
CA ASN A 54 -31.17 -17.20 -3.75
C ASN A 54 -31.31 -18.36 -4.76
N ASP A 55 -32.16 -18.28 -5.79
CA ASP A 55 -32.35 -19.32 -6.82
C ASP A 55 -32.41 -18.80 -8.28
N LYS A 56 -32.16 -17.50 -8.55
CA LYS A 56 -32.25 -16.94 -9.92
C LYS A 56 -31.10 -15.98 -10.23
N GLU A 57 -30.41 -16.25 -11.33
CA GLU A 57 -29.43 -15.33 -11.90
C GLU A 57 -30.09 -13.97 -12.24
N PRO A 58 -29.37 -12.86 -12.05
CA PRO A 58 -29.90 -11.54 -12.31
C PRO A 58 -30.24 -11.37 -13.80
N PRO A 59 -31.46 -10.93 -14.15
CA PRO A 59 -31.86 -10.77 -15.54
C PRO A 59 -30.99 -9.73 -16.25
N THR A 60 -30.20 -10.16 -17.24
CA THR A 60 -29.17 -9.34 -17.89
C THR A 60 -29.71 -8.04 -18.48
N GLU A 61 -30.93 -8.08 -19.03
CA GLU A 61 -31.61 -6.91 -19.59
C GLU A 61 -32.00 -5.90 -18.51
N ALA A 62 -32.54 -6.35 -17.38
CA ALA A 62 -32.90 -5.47 -16.27
C ALA A 62 -31.66 -4.84 -15.62
N VAL A 63 -30.56 -5.59 -15.51
CA VAL A 63 -29.26 -5.06 -15.05
C VAL A 63 -28.73 -4.01 -16.02
N ALA A 64 -28.86 -4.24 -17.33
CA ALA A 64 -28.45 -3.27 -18.35
C ALA A 64 -29.25 -1.99 -18.28
N GLN A 65 -30.57 -2.10 -18.18
CA GLN A 65 -31.48 -0.96 -18.03
C GLN A 65 -31.19 -0.19 -16.74
N LEU A 66 -31.05 -0.89 -15.60
CA LEU A 66 -30.74 -0.27 -14.31
C LEU A 66 -29.42 0.49 -14.35
N ALA A 67 -28.36 -0.11 -14.88
CA ALA A 67 -27.06 0.55 -15.00
C ALA A 67 -27.13 1.81 -15.87
N GLN A 68 -27.83 1.75 -17.01
CA GLN A 68 -28.00 2.90 -17.88
C GLN A 68 -28.75 4.05 -17.18
N GLU A 69 -29.83 3.73 -16.46
CA GLU A 69 -30.58 4.70 -15.69
C GLU A 69 -29.77 5.30 -14.53
N LEU A 70 -28.91 4.50 -13.87
CA LEU A 70 -27.99 4.99 -12.84
C LEU A 70 -27.01 6.03 -13.38
N TYR A 71 -26.48 5.83 -14.59
CA TYR A 71 -25.58 6.79 -15.23
C TYR A 71 -26.33 8.06 -15.68
N ASN A 72 -27.46 7.89 -16.38
CA ASN A 72 -28.23 9.00 -16.95
C ASN A 72 -28.82 9.91 -15.88
N SER A 73 -29.29 9.32 -14.77
CA SER A 73 -29.91 10.07 -13.68
C SER A 73 -28.88 10.74 -12.75
N GLY A 74 -27.60 10.38 -12.83
CA GLY A 74 -26.58 10.80 -11.88
C GLY A 74 -26.77 10.23 -10.46
N LEU A 75 -27.64 9.22 -10.29
CA LEU A 75 -28.00 8.71 -8.97
C LEU A 75 -26.81 8.13 -8.20
N LEU A 76 -25.80 7.59 -8.90
CA LEU A 76 -24.56 7.13 -8.24
C LEU A 76 -23.83 8.25 -7.51
N VAL A 77 -23.83 9.46 -8.08
CA VAL A 77 -23.20 10.63 -7.47
C VAL A 77 -24.00 11.02 -6.22
N THR A 78 -25.33 11.09 -6.33
CA THR A 78 -26.23 11.42 -5.22
C THR A 78 -26.09 10.43 -4.06
N LEU A 79 -26.08 9.12 -4.33
CA LEU A 79 -25.96 8.10 -3.28
C LEU A 79 -24.64 8.19 -2.50
N ILE A 80 -23.56 8.63 -3.15
CA ILE A 80 -22.26 8.83 -2.49
C ILE A 80 -22.23 10.14 -1.72
N ALA A 81 -22.73 11.22 -2.33
CA ALA A 81 -22.77 12.55 -1.70
C ALA A 81 -23.63 12.56 -0.42
N ASP A 82 -24.78 11.89 -0.47
CA ASP A 82 -25.76 11.84 0.62
C ASP A 82 -25.67 10.56 1.44
N LEU A 83 -24.57 9.81 1.34
CA LEU A 83 -24.41 8.52 2.01
C LEU A 83 -24.62 8.60 3.53
N GLN A 84 -24.32 9.77 4.13
CA GLN A 84 -24.52 10.03 5.54
C GLN A 84 -26.00 10.05 5.97
N LEU A 85 -26.91 10.44 5.08
CA LEU A 85 -28.36 10.56 5.33
C LEU A 85 -29.09 9.21 5.26
N ILE A 86 -28.49 8.22 4.60
CA ILE A 86 -29.07 6.87 4.43
C ILE A 86 -28.96 6.09 5.74
N ASP A 87 -29.89 5.20 6.03
CA ASP A 87 -29.85 4.34 7.21
C ASP A 87 -28.64 3.36 7.19
N PHE A 88 -28.38 2.68 8.30
CA PHE A 88 -27.20 1.81 8.43
C PHE A 88 -27.19 0.63 7.45
N GLU A 89 -28.34 -0.02 7.22
CA GLU A 89 -28.44 -1.11 6.24
C GLU A 89 -28.42 -0.54 4.81
N GLY A 90 -29.09 0.58 4.56
CA GLY A 90 -29.03 1.25 3.26
C GLY A 90 -27.60 1.62 2.84
N LYS A 91 -26.73 2.07 3.77
CA LYS A 91 -25.30 2.32 3.48
C LYS A 91 -24.57 1.05 3.01
N LYS A 92 -24.91 -0.13 3.56
CA LYS A 92 -24.35 -1.42 3.11
C LYS A 92 -24.85 -1.76 1.71
N ASP A 93 -26.13 -1.55 1.46
CA ASP A 93 -26.74 -1.82 0.16
C ASP A 93 -26.16 -0.93 -0.93
N VAL A 94 -25.97 0.37 -0.68
CA VAL A 94 -25.27 1.28 -1.61
C VAL A 94 -23.88 0.75 -1.95
N THR A 95 -23.12 0.30 -0.94
CA THR A 95 -21.77 -0.26 -1.14
C THR A 95 -21.81 -1.49 -2.05
N GLN A 96 -22.77 -2.40 -1.83
CA GLN A 96 -22.92 -3.60 -2.64
C GLN A 96 -23.37 -3.30 -4.07
N ILE A 97 -24.36 -2.42 -4.23
CA ILE A 97 -24.86 -1.94 -5.53
C ILE A 97 -23.71 -1.32 -6.33
N PHE A 98 -22.99 -0.38 -5.73
CA PHE A 98 -21.85 0.31 -6.35
C PHE A 98 -20.77 -0.67 -6.81
N ASN A 99 -20.39 -1.62 -5.96
CA ASN A 99 -19.36 -2.60 -6.31
C ASN A 99 -19.82 -3.58 -7.40
N ASN A 100 -21.10 -3.99 -7.39
CA ASN A 100 -21.65 -4.88 -8.40
C ASN A 100 -21.65 -4.22 -9.78
N ILE A 101 -22.19 -3.00 -9.89
CA ILE A 101 -22.20 -2.28 -11.17
C ILE A 101 -20.79 -1.93 -11.64
N LEU A 102 -19.84 -1.67 -10.73
CA LEU A 102 -18.46 -1.37 -11.09
C LEU A 102 -17.76 -2.56 -11.74
N ARG A 103 -18.03 -3.77 -11.25
CA ARG A 103 -17.49 -5.03 -11.80
C ARG A 103 -18.17 -5.47 -13.10
N ARG A 104 -19.28 -4.83 -13.49
CA ARG A 104 -20.03 -5.18 -14.69
C ARG A 104 -19.18 -4.98 -15.95
N GLN A 105 -19.19 -6.00 -16.82
CA GLN A 105 -18.50 -5.99 -18.11
C GLN A 105 -19.49 -6.20 -19.26
N ILE A 106 -19.22 -5.53 -20.38
CA ILE A 106 -19.91 -5.76 -21.66
C ILE A 106 -18.81 -6.08 -22.68
N GLY A 107 -18.62 -7.38 -22.95
CA GLY A 107 -17.45 -7.87 -23.68
C GLY A 107 -16.17 -7.56 -22.88
N THR A 108 -15.24 -6.83 -23.49
CA THR A 108 -13.99 -6.39 -22.85
C THR A 108 -14.09 -5.03 -22.17
N ARG A 109 -15.23 -4.33 -22.30
CA ARG A 109 -15.43 -2.98 -21.74
C ARG A 109 -16.04 -3.04 -20.35
N SER A 110 -15.68 -2.06 -19.54
CA SER A 110 -16.25 -1.84 -18.21
C SER A 110 -16.96 -0.49 -18.18
N PRO A 111 -18.27 -0.42 -18.51
CA PRO A 111 -18.99 0.84 -18.68
C PRO A 111 -18.93 1.76 -17.45
N THR A 112 -19.02 1.19 -16.24
CA THR A 112 -18.94 1.97 -15.00
C THR A 112 -17.55 2.58 -14.79
N VAL A 113 -16.48 1.86 -15.18
CA VAL A 113 -15.11 2.39 -15.10
C VAL A 113 -14.96 3.57 -16.05
N GLU A 114 -15.49 3.46 -17.27
CA GLU A 114 -15.50 4.55 -18.25
C GLU A 114 -16.31 5.75 -17.75
N TYR A 115 -17.50 5.49 -17.17
CA TYR A 115 -18.34 6.53 -16.57
C TYR A 115 -17.64 7.27 -15.43
N ILE A 116 -17.01 6.57 -14.48
CA ILE A 116 -16.27 7.19 -13.37
C ILE A 116 -15.02 7.92 -13.90
N SER A 117 -14.36 7.39 -14.93
CA SER A 117 -13.22 8.07 -15.55
C SER A 117 -13.62 9.42 -16.17
N ALA A 118 -14.82 9.52 -16.74
CA ALA A 118 -15.40 10.77 -17.21
C ALA A 118 -15.91 11.68 -16.08
N HIS A 119 -16.11 11.15 -14.87
CA HIS A 119 -16.66 11.85 -13.70
C HIS A 119 -15.77 11.64 -12.45
N PRO A 120 -14.51 12.10 -12.46
CA PRO A 120 -13.51 11.80 -11.43
C PRO A 120 -13.88 12.33 -10.04
N HIS A 121 -14.78 13.32 -9.95
CA HIS A 121 -15.30 13.84 -8.68
C HIS A 121 -15.89 12.74 -7.78
N ILE A 122 -16.41 11.64 -8.36
CA ILE A 122 -16.89 10.47 -7.62
C ILE A 122 -15.78 9.88 -6.74
N LEU A 123 -14.57 9.73 -7.30
CA LEU A 123 -13.42 9.19 -6.58
C LEU A 123 -13.01 10.11 -5.43
N PHE A 124 -13.06 11.43 -5.65
CA PHE A 124 -12.69 12.41 -4.64
C PHE A 124 -13.73 12.54 -3.53
N MET A 125 -15.02 12.35 -3.82
CA MET A 125 -16.06 12.24 -2.78
C MET A 125 -15.84 11.01 -1.90
N LEU A 126 -15.52 9.85 -2.51
CA LEU A 126 -15.19 8.64 -1.77
C LEU A 126 -13.94 8.83 -0.90
N LEU A 127 -12.91 9.49 -1.43
CA LEU A 127 -11.68 9.77 -0.69
C LEU A 127 -11.94 10.71 0.50
N ARG A 128 -12.68 11.81 0.29
CA ARG A 128 -13.09 12.72 1.38
C ARG A 128 -14.00 12.05 2.41
N GLY A 129 -14.64 10.94 2.06
CA GLY A 129 -15.43 10.13 2.99
C GLY A 129 -14.64 9.65 4.22
N TYR A 130 -13.31 9.56 4.16
CA TYR A 130 -12.47 9.26 5.32
C TYR A 130 -12.52 10.34 6.43
N GLU A 131 -12.95 11.56 6.10
CA GLU A 131 -13.15 12.65 7.08
C GLU A 131 -14.43 12.49 7.90
N ALA A 132 -15.34 11.61 7.47
CA ALA A 132 -16.65 11.40 8.07
C ALA A 132 -16.75 9.99 8.70
N PRO A 133 -16.56 9.84 10.03
CA PRO A 133 -16.45 8.54 10.70
C PRO A 133 -17.59 7.55 10.42
N GLN A 134 -18.81 8.06 10.26
CA GLN A 134 -20.04 7.29 10.02
C GLN A 134 -20.10 6.62 8.63
N ILE A 135 -19.32 7.10 7.65
CA ILE A 135 -19.28 6.56 6.28
C ILE A 135 -17.89 6.12 5.84
N ALA A 136 -16.82 6.50 6.55
CA ALA A 136 -15.44 6.25 6.17
C ALA A 136 -15.16 4.82 5.70
N LEU A 137 -15.58 3.80 6.47
CA LEU A 137 -15.36 2.40 6.11
C LEU A 137 -16.13 1.97 4.85
N ARG A 138 -17.31 2.54 4.61
CA ARG A 138 -18.11 2.27 3.39
C ARG A 138 -17.45 2.89 2.17
N CYS A 139 -17.00 4.14 2.31
CA CYS A 139 -16.22 4.84 1.29
C CYS A 139 -14.93 4.10 0.97
N GLY A 140 -14.20 3.61 1.97
CA GLY A 140 -12.98 2.82 1.80
C GLY A 140 -13.22 1.52 1.01
N ILE A 141 -14.30 0.79 1.28
CA ILE A 141 -14.67 -0.42 0.52
C ILE A 141 -14.93 -0.08 -0.95
N MET A 142 -15.73 0.95 -1.23
CA MET A 142 -16.05 1.37 -2.61
C MET A 142 -14.80 1.90 -3.34
N LEU A 143 -13.96 2.67 -2.65
CA LEU A 143 -12.72 3.22 -3.19
C LEU A 143 -11.72 2.10 -3.53
N ARG A 144 -11.58 1.10 -2.65
CA ARG A 144 -10.75 -0.08 -2.91
C ARG A 144 -11.22 -0.90 -4.11
N GLU A 145 -12.52 -0.95 -4.36
CA GLU A 145 -13.05 -1.58 -5.57
C GLU A 145 -12.75 -0.74 -6.82
N CYS A 146 -12.82 0.60 -6.74
CA CYS A 146 -12.43 1.47 -7.85
C CYS A 146 -10.97 1.26 -8.27
N ILE A 147 -10.04 1.25 -7.31
CA ILE A 147 -8.60 1.16 -7.59
C ILE A 147 -8.17 -0.21 -8.13
N ARG A 148 -9.05 -1.23 -8.14
CA ARG A 148 -8.80 -2.48 -8.87
C ARG A 148 -8.64 -2.24 -10.36
N HIS A 149 -9.25 -1.18 -10.88
CA HIS A 149 -9.15 -0.76 -12.26
C HIS A 149 -8.05 0.29 -12.42
N GLU A 150 -7.06 -0.01 -13.25
CA GLU A 150 -5.89 0.85 -13.47
C GLU A 150 -6.24 2.31 -13.86
N PRO A 151 -7.23 2.58 -14.73
CA PRO A 151 -7.60 3.96 -15.07
C PRO A 151 -8.04 4.80 -13.85
N LEU A 152 -8.80 4.19 -12.92
CA LEU A 152 -9.31 4.88 -11.74
C LEU A 152 -8.20 5.07 -10.69
N ALA A 153 -7.35 4.05 -10.52
CA ALA A 153 -6.18 4.17 -9.67
C ALA A 153 -5.24 5.30 -10.14
N LYS A 154 -5.05 5.44 -11.46
CA LYS A 154 -4.26 6.51 -12.07
C LYS A 154 -4.81 7.90 -11.73
N ILE A 155 -6.12 8.09 -11.82
CA ILE A 155 -6.76 9.37 -11.48
C ILE A 155 -6.46 9.74 -10.02
N ILE A 156 -6.56 8.79 -9.08
CA ILE A 156 -6.30 9.05 -7.67
C ILE A 156 -4.81 9.30 -7.43
N LEU A 157 -3.92 8.42 -7.89
CA LEU A 157 -2.47 8.52 -7.66
C LEU A 157 -1.90 9.87 -8.13
N PHE A 158 -2.26 10.31 -9.34
CA PHE A 158 -1.75 11.55 -9.92
C PHE A 158 -2.55 12.80 -9.50
N SER A 159 -3.45 12.67 -8.53
CA SER A 159 -4.19 13.80 -7.98
C SER A 159 -3.49 14.41 -6.77
N ASN A 160 -3.76 15.69 -6.50
CA ASN A 160 -3.29 16.33 -5.26
C ASN A 160 -3.91 15.68 -4.01
N GLN A 161 -5.12 15.12 -4.14
CA GLN A 161 -5.87 14.46 -3.07
C GLN A 161 -5.21 13.16 -2.60
N PHE A 162 -4.31 12.56 -3.40
CA PHE A 162 -3.53 11.41 -2.94
C PHE A 162 -2.74 11.73 -1.66
N ARG A 163 -2.24 12.95 -1.52
CA ARG A 163 -1.46 13.36 -0.34
C ARG A 163 -2.29 13.40 0.95
N ASP A 164 -3.62 13.42 0.85
CA ASP A 164 -4.47 13.36 2.04
C ASP A 164 -4.40 11.99 2.73
N PHE A 165 -3.99 10.92 2.05
CA PHE A 165 -3.73 9.63 2.70
C PHE A 165 -2.67 9.73 3.81
N PHE A 166 -1.63 10.57 3.67
CA PHE A 166 -0.64 10.78 4.74
C PHE A 166 -1.26 11.34 6.03
N LYS A 167 -2.38 12.07 5.92
CA LYS A 167 -3.17 12.52 7.07
C LYS A 167 -4.11 11.41 7.55
N TYR A 168 -4.79 10.72 6.64
CA TYR A 168 -5.79 9.71 6.98
C TYR A 168 -5.19 8.50 7.71
N VAL A 169 -3.97 8.09 7.38
CA VAL A 169 -3.28 6.99 8.07
C VAL A 169 -2.78 7.34 9.48
N GLU A 170 -2.81 8.62 9.84
CA GLU A 170 -2.43 9.13 11.17
C GLU A 170 -3.66 9.56 11.99
N LEU A 171 -4.87 9.24 11.54
CA LEU A 171 -6.08 9.51 12.32
C LEU A 171 -6.06 8.76 13.66
N SER A 172 -6.59 9.40 14.69
CA SER A 172 -6.70 8.81 16.03
C SER A 172 -7.65 7.62 16.09
N THR A 173 -8.59 7.53 15.15
CA THR A 173 -9.54 6.43 15.01
C THR A 173 -8.88 5.25 14.30
N PHE A 174 -8.46 4.25 15.08
CA PHE A 174 -7.68 3.11 14.59
C PHE A 174 -8.29 2.40 13.39
N ASP A 175 -9.61 2.12 13.42
CA ASP A 175 -10.28 1.39 12.33
C ASP A 175 -10.24 2.17 11.02
N ILE A 176 -10.43 3.49 11.09
CA ILE A 176 -10.42 4.39 9.93
C ILE A 176 -8.98 4.52 9.39
N ALA A 177 -8.01 4.77 10.27
CA ALA A 177 -6.61 4.88 9.89
C ALA A 177 -6.09 3.59 9.25
N SER A 178 -6.46 2.43 9.81
CA SER A 178 -6.09 1.11 9.27
C SER A 178 -6.72 0.84 7.91
N ASP A 179 -8.00 1.20 7.73
CA ASP A 179 -8.70 1.08 6.46
C ASP A 179 -8.10 2.02 5.39
N ALA A 180 -7.79 3.27 5.76
CA ALA A 180 -7.11 4.23 4.91
C ALA A 180 -5.72 3.71 4.50
N PHE A 181 -4.97 3.12 5.44
CA PHE A 181 -3.67 2.53 5.15
C PHE A 181 -3.79 1.34 4.17
N ALA A 182 -4.83 0.51 4.30
CA ALA A 182 -5.08 -0.57 3.36
C ALA A 182 -5.30 -0.03 1.93
N THR A 183 -6.08 1.05 1.78
CA THR A 183 -6.31 1.71 0.48
C THR A 183 -5.03 2.37 -0.05
N PHE A 184 -4.27 3.06 0.80
CA PHE A 184 -2.98 3.67 0.47
C PHE A 184 -1.97 2.63 -0.02
N LYS A 185 -1.84 1.52 0.71
CA LYS A 185 -1.00 0.38 0.31
C LYS A 185 -1.44 -0.19 -1.02
N ASP A 186 -2.73 -0.41 -1.23
CA ASP A 186 -3.25 -1.02 -2.46
C ASP A 186 -2.96 -0.13 -3.68
N LEU A 187 -3.17 1.19 -3.56
CA LEU A 187 -2.78 2.19 -4.55
C LEU A 187 -1.29 2.11 -4.93
N LEU A 188 -0.41 1.94 -3.92
CA LEU A 188 1.05 1.88 -4.12
C LEU A 188 1.58 0.49 -4.48
N THR A 189 0.76 -0.55 -4.54
CA THR A 189 1.30 -1.92 -4.75
C THR A 189 0.56 -2.73 -5.80
N ARG A 190 -0.64 -2.34 -6.24
CA ARG A 190 -1.42 -3.10 -7.22
C ARG A 190 -0.89 -2.97 -8.64
N HIS A 191 -0.91 -1.76 -9.19
CA HIS A 191 -0.57 -1.49 -10.60
C HIS A 191 0.90 -1.11 -10.72
N LYS A 192 1.78 -2.13 -10.72
CA LYS A 192 3.24 -1.97 -10.56
C LYS A 192 3.88 -0.95 -11.50
N VAL A 193 3.53 -1.00 -12.78
CA VAL A 193 4.10 -0.09 -13.80
C VAL A 193 3.64 1.36 -13.57
N LEU A 194 2.35 1.56 -13.31
CA LEU A 194 1.77 2.85 -12.99
C LEU A 194 2.38 3.48 -11.72
N VAL A 195 2.58 2.67 -10.68
CA VAL A 195 3.18 3.12 -9.42
C VAL A 195 4.65 3.50 -9.60
N ALA A 196 5.42 2.68 -10.34
CA ALA A 196 6.82 2.99 -10.60
C ALA A 196 6.98 4.35 -11.29
N ASP A 197 6.16 4.60 -12.33
CA ASP A 197 6.11 5.88 -13.04
C ASP A 197 5.73 7.05 -12.11
N PHE A 198 4.67 6.88 -11.31
CA PHE A 198 4.23 7.87 -10.33
C PHE A 198 5.33 8.21 -9.30
N LEU A 199 5.96 7.20 -8.71
CA LEU A 199 6.98 7.38 -7.67
C LEU A 199 8.27 7.97 -8.24
N GLU A 200 8.61 7.68 -9.49
CA GLU A 200 9.79 8.26 -10.14
C GLU A 200 9.60 9.76 -10.40
N GLN A 201 8.43 10.15 -10.92
CA GLN A 201 8.09 11.55 -11.20
C GLN A 201 7.95 12.40 -9.93
N ASN A 202 7.43 11.82 -8.84
CA ASN A 202 7.09 12.53 -7.61
C ASN A 202 7.98 12.15 -6.42
N TYR A 203 9.17 11.60 -6.69
CA TYR A 203 10.01 10.98 -5.67
C TYR A 203 10.24 11.89 -4.45
N ASP A 204 10.73 13.11 -4.66
CA ASP A 204 11.19 13.93 -3.55
C ASP A 204 10.04 14.37 -2.64
N THR A 205 8.88 14.74 -3.22
CA THR A 205 7.71 15.17 -2.46
C THR A 205 6.99 14.02 -1.76
N ILE A 206 6.99 12.81 -2.34
CA ILE A 206 6.36 11.63 -1.74
C ILE A 206 7.23 11.06 -0.62
N PHE A 207 8.54 10.91 -0.85
CA PHE A 207 9.42 10.34 0.16
C PHE A 207 9.68 11.27 1.35
N GLU A 208 9.57 12.59 1.17
CA GLU A 208 9.58 13.54 2.28
C GLU A 208 8.39 13.32 3.23
N ASP A 209 7.18 13.15 2.69
CA ASP A 209 6.00 12.84 3.52
C ASP A 209 6.04 11.41 4.07
N TYR A 210 6.60 10.46 3.30
CA TYR A 210 6.76 9.09 3.75
C TYR A 210 7.74 8.97 4.93
N GLU A 211 8.80 9.79 4.97
CA GLU A 211 9.73 9.83 6.10
C GLU A 211 9.03 10.18 7.42
N LYS A 212 8.03 11.08 7.38
CA LYS A 212 7.20 11.42 8.54
C LYS A 212 6.46 10.21 9.08
N LEU A 213 5.93 9.34 8.21
CA LEU A 213 5.27 8.10 8.63
C LEU A 213 6.24 7.11 9.32
N LEU A 214 7.50 7.06 8.88
CA LEU A 214 8.53 6.21 9.51
C LEU A 214 8.96 6.71 10.89
N GLN A 215 8.69 7.98 11.19
CA GLN A 215 8.96 8.63 12.47
C GLN A 215 7.69 8.82 13.30
N SER A 216 6.56 8.26 12.86
CA SER A 216 5.29 8.37 13.57
C SER A 216 5.35 7.79 14.99
N GLU A 217 4.68 8.47 15.93
CA GLU A 217 4.46 7.97 17.29
C GLU A 217 3.44 6.81 17.30
N ASN A 218 2.62 6.69 16.26
CA ASN A 218 1.70 5.57 16.12
C ASN A 218 2.47 4.30 15.71
N TYR A 219 2.62 3.38 16.66
CA TYR A 219 3.31 2.09 16.43
C TYR A 219 2.81 1.36 15.18
N VAL A 220 1.50 1.32 14.94
CA VAL A 220 0.93 0.58 13.81
C VAL A 220 1.28 1.27 12.50
N THR A 221 1.08 2.59 12.41
CA THR A 221 1.42 3.36 11.21
C THR A 221 2.92 3.29 10.92
N LYS A 222 3.78 3.45 11.93
CA LYS A 222 5.23 3.31 11.81
C LYS A 222 5.63 1.94 11.29
N ARG A 223 5.12 0.86 11.90
CA ARG A 223 5.45 -0.51 11.50
C ARG A 223 4.96 -0.83 10.09
N GLN A 224 3.71 -0.52 9.77
CA GLN A 224 3.13 -0.83 8.46
C GLN A 224 3.76 0.00 7.34
N SER A 225 4.10 1.27 7.61
CA SER A 225 4.83 2.12 6.67
C SER A 225 6.23 1.60 6.40
N LEU A 226 6.94 1.11 7.43
CA LEU A 226 8.26 0.51 7.25
C LEU A 226 8.21 -0.80 6.46
N LYS A 227 7.20 -1.64 6.72
CA LYS A 227 6.96 -2.85 5.95
C LYS A 227 6.66 -2.54 4.48
N LEU A 228 5.75 -1.59 4.22
CA LEU A 228 5.40 -1.14 2.88
C LEU A 228 6.61 -0.54 2.15
N LEU A 229 7.46 0.21 2.85
CA LEU A 229 8.71 0.73 2.27
C LEU A 229 9.62 -0.41 1.79
N GLY A 230 9.77 -1.46 2.60
CA GLY A 230 10.50 -2.67 2.21
C GLY A 230 9.91 -3.32 0.96
N GLU A 231 8.59 -3.47 0.90
CA GLU A 231 7.88 -4.01 -0.28
C GLU A 231 8.12 -3.14 -1.53
N LEU A 232 8.08 -1.81 -1.41
CA LEU A 232 8.28 -0.88 -2.53
C LEU A 232 9.71 -0.89 -3.05
N ILE A 233 10.71 -0.83 -2.15
CA ILE A 233 12.12 -0.77 -2.52
C ILE A 233 12.62 -2.10 -3.10
N LEU A 234 12.07 -3.23 -2.65
CA LEU A 234 12.46 -4.55 -3.14
C LEU A 234 11.74 -4.95 -4.44
N ASP A 235 10.74 -4.18 -4.90
CA ASP A 235 10.04 -4.46 -6.14
C ASP A 235 10.92 -4.16 -7.36
N ARG A 236 10.97 -5.11 -8.30
CA ARG A 236 11.79 -5.00 -9.52
C ARG A 236 11.41 -3.81 -10.40
N HIS A 237 10.15 -3.40 -10.40
CA HIS A 237 9.69 -2.26 -11.21
C HIS A 237 10.18 -0.94 -10.61
N ASN A 238 10.51 -0.93 -9.32
CA ASN A 238 10.96 0.25 -8.58
C ASN A 238 12.49 0.32 -8.50
N PHE A 239 13.23 -0.28 -9.43
CA PHE A 239 14.70 -0.31 -9.38
C PHE A 239 15.33 1.10 -9.36
N ALA A 240 14.78 2.05 -10.14
CA ALA A 240 15.23 3.44 -10.14
C ALA A 240 15.01 4.11 -8.77
N ILE A 241 13.80 3.93 -8.21
CA ILE A 241 13.41 4.43 -6.89
C ILE A 241 14.30 3.83 -5.79
N MET A 242 14.51 2.51 -5.79
CA MET A 242 15.42 1.81 -4.87
C MET A 242 16.82 2.42 -4.94
N THR A 243 17.34 2.60 -6.15
CA THR A 243 18.68 3.14 -6.39
C THR A 243 18.81 4.56 -5.85
N LYS A 244 17.80 5.42 -6.05
CA LYS A 244 17.77 6.78 -5.50
C LYS A 244 17.66 6.76 -3.97
N TYR A 245 16.84 5.87 -3.42
CA TYR A 245 16.63 5.74 -1.98
C TYR A 245 17.89 5.35 -1.23
N ILE A 246 18.59 4.31 -1.70
CA ILE A 246 19.76 3.79 -1.00
C ILE A 246 21.03 4.63 -1.22
N SER A 247 21.02 5.61 -2.13
CA SER A 247 22.11 6.57 -2.28
C SER A 247 22.08 7.72 -1.27
N LYS A 248 20.93 7.97 -0.61
CA LYS A 248 20.82 9.06 0.38
C LYS A 248 21.35 8.58 1.74
N PRO A 249 22.38 9.24 2.33
CA PRO A 249 22.94 8.82 3.62
C PRO A 249 21.96 8.98 4.79
N GLU A 250 21.06 9.96 4.73
CA GLU A 250 20.03 10.16 5.75
C GLU A 250 19.09 8.95 5.86
N ASN A 251 18.73 8.34 4.72
CA ASN A 251 17.91 7.12 4.71
C ASN A 251 18.62 5.94 5.38
N LEU A 252 19.94 5.80 5.19
CA LEU A 252 20.73 4.78 5.86
C LEU A 252 20.75 5.01 7.38
N LYS A 253 20.98 6.26 7.80
CA LYS A 253 20.97 6.66 9.22
C LYS A 253 19.60 6.37 9.86
N LEU A 254 18.50 6.69 9.18
CA LEU A 254 17.15 6.38 9.63
C LEU A 254 16.96 4.87 9.84
N MET A 255 17.33 4.05 8.86
CA MET A 255 17.23 2.58 8.98
C MET A 255 18.09 2.03 10.12
N MET A 256 19.30 2.56 10.33
CA MET A 256 20.18 2.18 11.44
C MET A 256 19.60 2.55 12.81
N ASN A 257 18.93 3.71 12.91
CA ASN A 257 18.22 4.10 14.13
C ASN A 257 17.03 3.17 14.40
N LEU A 258 16.27 2.79 13.36
CA LEU A 258 15.14 1.87 13.49
C LEU A 258 15.56 0.44 13.87
N LEU A 259 16.77 0.01 13.53
CA LEU A 259 17.35 -1.25 14.03
C LEU A 259 17.60 -1.25 15.55
N ARG A 260 17.62 -0.07 16.18
CA ARG A 260 17.74 0.11 17.64
C ARG A 260 16.41 0.47 18.29
N ASP A 261 15.30 0.42 17.55
CA ASP A 261 13.98 0.74 18.09
C ASP A 261 13.62 -0.19 19.25
N LYS A 262 12.79 0.26 20.19
CA LYS A 262 12.36 -0.56 21.34
C LYS A 262 11.55 -1.79 20.92
N SER A 263 10.89 -1.74 19.76
CA SER A 263 10.05 -2.82 19.26
C SER A 263 10.82 -3.79 18.35
N PRO A 264 10.90 -5.09 18.70
CA PRO A 264 11.53 -6.12 17.86
C PRO A 264 10.89 -6.22 16.46
N ASN A 265 9.59 -5.95 16.36
CA ASN A 265 8.88 -5.97 15.08
C ASN A 265 9.31 -4.83 14.15
N ILE A 266 9.60 -3.65 14.70
CA ILE A 266 10.13 -2.52 13.91
C ILE A 266 11.57 -2.83 13.49
N GLN A 267 12.38 -3.39 14.40
CA GLN A 267 13.75 -3.81 14.07
C GLN A 267 13.77 -4.82 12.92
N PHE A 268 12.83 -5.78 12.90
CA PHE A 268 12.72 -6.78 11.83
C PHE A 268 12.44 -6.14 10.46
N GLU A 269 11.44 -5.27 10.38
CA GLU A 269 11.10 -4.60 9.12
C GLU A 269 12.23 -3.65 8.68
N ALA A 270 12.88 -2.96 9.63
CA ALA A 270 14.06 -2.13 9.37
C ALA A 270 15.21 -2.94 8.76
N PHE A 271 15.44 -4.17 9.25
CA PHE A 271 16.46 -5.07 8.72
C PHE A 271 16.20 -5.43 7.25
N HIS A 272 14.94 -5.64 6.85
CA HIS A 272 14.59 -5.91 5.46
C HIS A 272 14.88 -4.76 4.50
N VAL A 273 14.85 -3.52 4.97
CA VAL A 273 15.26 -2.36 4.18
C VAL A 273 16.78 -2.20 4.23
N PHE A 274 17.39 -2.34 5.41
CA PHE A 274 18.83 -2.19 5.64
C PHE A 274 19.68 -3.14 4.78
N LYS A 275 19.27 -4.41 4.60
CA LYS A 275 20.00 -5.38 3.77
C LYS A 275 20.24 -4.89 2.33
N VAL A 276 19.34 -4.05 1.79
CA VAL A 276 19.43 -3.53 0.41
C VAL A 276 20.58 -2.54 0.28
N PHE A 277 20.81 -1.72 1.30
CA PHE A 277 21.95 -0.81 1.35
C PHE A 277 23.26 -1.58 1.27
N VAL A 278 23.41 -2.63 2.09
CA VAL A 278 24.65 -3.44 2.15
C VAL A 278 24.91 -4.20 0.84
N ALA A 279 23.85 -4.72 0.21
CA ALA A 279 23.96 -5.45 -1.06
C ALA A 279 24.51 -4.57 -2.20
N ARG A 280 24.14 -3.28 -2.26
CA ARG A 280 24.65 -2.36 -3.30
C ARG A 280 26.13 -2.08 -3.15
N VAL A 281 26.61 -1.85 -1.93
CA VAL A 281 28.01 -1.48 -1.68
C VAL A 281 28.96 -2.59 -2.17
N ARG A 282 28.55 -3.85 -2.02
CA ARG A 282 29.29 -5.00 -2.59
C ARG A 282 29.42 -4.93 -4.12
N LYS A 283 28.36 -4.50 -4.81
CA LYS A 283 28.36 -4.40 -6.28
C LYS A 283 29.25 -3.25 -6.78
N SER A 284 29.29 -2.12 -6.08
CA SER A 284 30.19 -1.00 -6.43
C SER A 284 31.66 -1.33 -6.22
N GLU A 285 32.02 -2.09 -5.17
CA GLU A 285 33.40 -2.54 -4.96
C GLU A 285 33.81 -3.62 -5.97
N ALA A 286 32.92 -4.56 -6.28
CA ALA A 286 33.20 -5.61 -7.25
C ALA A 286 33.35 -5.07 -8.68
N ALA A 287 32.58 -4.04 -9.05
CA ALA A 287 32.71 -3.36 -10.36
C ALA A 287 33.92 -2.41 -10.44
N GLY A 288 34.59 -2.11 -9.32
CA GLY A 288 35.79 -1.29 -9.24
C GLY A 288 37.11 -2.08 -9.11
N GLY A 289 37.06 -3.42 -9.17
CA GLY A 289 38.25 -4.28 -9.18
C GLY A 289 38.91 -4.33 -10.57
N PRO A 290 40.25 -4.42 -10.67
CA PRO A 290 40.96 -4.25 -11.94
C PRO A 290 40.59 -5.38 -12.90
N ALA A 291 40.20 -5.02 -14.12
CA ALA A 291 40.25 -5.91 -15.26
C ALA A 291 41.71 -6.32 -15.45
N SER A 292 42.03 -7.60 -15.26
CA SER A 292 43.26 -8.18 -15.79
C SER A 292 43.19 -8.18 -17.32
N PRO A 293 44.27 -7.77 -18.00
CA PRO A 293 44.68 -8.44 -19.21
C PRO A 293 46.06 -9.08 -18.95
N ALA A 294 46.11 -10.40 -19.10
CA ALA A 294 47.36 -11.08 -19.39
C ALA A 294 47.74 -10.75 -20.85
N GLY A 295 48.95 -10.22 -21.06
CA GLY A 295 49.51 -9.95 -22.38
C GLY A 295 50.71 -9.01 -22.34
N MET A 296 51.92 -9.59 -22.30
CA MET A 296 53.25 -9.09 -22.70
C MET A 296 53.37 -7.61 -23.15
N ASP A 297 54.19 -6.81 -22.47
CA ASP A 297 55.58 -6.53 -22.88
C ASP A 297 56.28 -5.50 -21.96
N THR A 298 57.60 -5.66 -21.86
CA THR A 298 58.60 -4.90 -21.10
C THR A 298 58.54 -3.37 -21.21
N ILE A 299 58.87 -2.64 -20.12
CA ILE A 299 59.96 -1.63 -20.00
C ILE A 299 59.94 -0.94 -18.60
N ARG A 300 61.14 -0.51 -18.17
CA ARG A 300 61.64 -0.11 -16.84
C ARG A 300 61.02 1.12 -16.14
N LEU A 301 61.15 1.08 -14.81
CA LEU A 301 61.17 2.08 -13.72
C LEU A 301 61.39 3.58 -14.05
N GLY A 302 60.69 4.44 -13.28
CA GLY A 302 61.08 5.82 -12.93
C GLY A 302 59.98 6.58 -12.16
N PRO A 303 60.22 7.17 -10.97
CA PRO A 303 59.17 7.73 -10.10
C PRO A 303 59.00 9.25 -10.25
N GLY A 304 57.77 9.76 -10.14
CA GLY A 304 57.56 11.21 -10.05
C GLY A 304 56.12 11.67 -10.32
N GLN A 305 55.37 11.87 -9.24
CA GLN A 305 54.33 12.88 -9.03
C GLN A 305 53.42 13.29 -10.21
N HIS A 306 52.12 12.98 -10.11
CA HIS A 306 51.08 14.01 -10.15
C HIS A 306 49.75 13.45 -9.58
N SER A 307 49.28 14.11 -8.52
CA SER A 307 47.89 14.26 -8.08
C SER A 307 47.05 14.83 -9.25
N SER A 308 45.72 14.75 -9.33
CA SER A 308 44.65 14.79 -8.34
C SER A 308 43.33 14.45 -9.06
N CYS A 309 42.36 13.91 -8.32
CA CYS A 309 40.89 13.94 -8.52
C CYS A 309 40.24 12.58 -8.23
N ARG A 310 40.26 12.17 -6.95
CA ARG A 310 39.25 11.28 -6.37
C ARG A 310 38.67 11.96 -5.14
N SER A 311 37.57 12.65 -5.35
CA SER A 311 36.63 13.11 -4.32
C SER A 311 35.26 12.71 -4.87
N SER A 312 34.35 12.05 -4.16
CA SER A 312 34.22 11.70 -2.75
C SER A 312 32.87 11.02 -2.63
N LEU A 313 32.79 9.81 -2.10
CA LEU A 313 31.57 9.16 -1.54
C LEU A 313 31.98 7.82 -0.89
N HIS A 314 32.96 7.86 0.02
CA HIS A 314 33.22 6.78 0.97
C HIS A 314 32.89 7.31 2.35
N SER A 315 31.71 6.94 2.87
CA SER A 315 31.34 7.20 4.26
C SER A 315 32.01 6.13 5.15
N PRO A 316 32.75 6.50 6.20
CA PRO A 316 33.38 5.57 7.14
C PRO A 316 32.39 4.59 7.80
N LEU A 317 31.10 4.92 7.83
CA LEU A 317 30.02 4.06 8.34
C LEU A 317 29.72 2.87 7.41
N VAL A 318 29.88 3.07 6.10
CA VAL A 318 29.69 2.02 5.09
C VAL A 318 30.83 1.01 5.14
N GLU A 319 32.05 1.50 5.31
CA GLU A 319 33.26 0.68 5.44
C GLU A 319 33.24 -0.18 6.72
N LYS A 320 32.73 0.37 7.84
CA LYS A 320 32.57 -0.35 9.10
C LYS A 320 31.48 -1.42 9.05
N SER A 321 30.37 -1.15 8.36
CA SER A 321 29.31 -2.15 8.15
C SER A 321 29.75 -3.27 7.18
N GLN A 322 30.64 -2.97 6.24
CA GLN A 322 31.28 -3.97 5.36
C GLN A 322 32.31 -4.85 6.06
N LEU A 323 33.17 -4.30 6.92
CA LEU A 323 34.11 -5.08 7.74
C LEU A 323 33.38 -6.08 8.64
N LEU A 324 32.21 -5.68 9.14
CA LEU A 324 31.33 -6.52 9.95
C LEU A 324 30.81 -7.72 9.15
N PHE A 325 30.32 -7.46 7.94
CA PHE A 325 29.77 -8.50 7.07
C PHE A 325 30.87 -9.39 6.47
N GLN A 326 32.04 -8.85 6.14
CA GLN A 326 33.20 -9.64 5.71
C GLN A 326 33.70 -10.60 6.79
N ARG A 327 33.64 -10.21 8.08
CA ARG A 327 33.97 -11.12 9.19
C ARG A 327 32.92 -12.21 9.41
N LEU A 328 31.65 -11.91 9.16
CA LEU A 328 30.58 -12.92 9.17
C LEU A 328 30.73 -13.90 7.99
N HIS A 329 31.12 -13.42 6.82
CA HIS A 329 31.22 -14.22 5.60
C HIS A 329 32.51 -15.04 5.47
N ARG A 330 33.64 -14.61 6.07
CA ARG A 330 34.92 -15.33 5.98
C ARG A 330 34.94 -16.67 6.75
N LYS A 331 33.94 -16.92 7.62
CA LYS A 331 33.78 -18.20 8.32
C LYS A 331 32.81 -19.17 7.64
N ASP A 332 32.09 -18.75 6.59
CA ASP A 332 31.08 -19.53 5.87
C ASP A 332 31.55 -20.02 4.49
N LEU A 333 32.85 -20.31 4.34
CA LEU A 333 33.44 -20.79 3.07
C LEU A 333 33.12 -22.26 2.71
N LEU A 334 31.97 -22.80 3.15
CA LEU A 334 31.46 -24.10 2.75
C LEU A 334 29.92 -24.08 2.60
N GLY A 335 29.44 -23.71 1.41
CA GLY A 335 28.14 -24.17 0.88
C GLY A 335 26.97 -23.18 0.94
N HIS A 336 26.43 -22.86 -0.24
CA HIS A 336 25.17 -22.15 -0.43
C HIS A 336 24.00 -22.91 0.20
N SER A 337 23.40 -22.32 1.25
CA SER A 337 21.99 -22.48 1.72
C SER A 337 21.80 -22.02 3.18
N ARG A 338 22.87 -21.73 3.93
CA ARG A 338 22.77 -21.59 5.40
C ARG A 338 22.64 -20.19 5.97
N LEU A 339 22.91 -19.12 5.19
CA LEU A 339 22.87 -17.73 5.68
C LEU A 339 21.49 -17.29 6.21
N GLY A 340 20.40 -17.83 5.64
CA GLY A 340 19.05 -17.60 6.14
C GLY A 340 18.82 -18.23 7.51
N HIS A 341 19.29 -19.46 7.70
CA HIS A 341 19.18 -20.20 8.96
C HIS A 341 20.04 -19.59 10.08
N THR A 342 21.25 -19.11 9.77
CA THR A 342 22.12 -18.44 10.76
C THR A 342 21.56 -17.09 11.19
N LEU A 343 20.90 -16.35 10.29
CA LEU A 343 20.22 -15.09 10.61
C LEU A 343 18.92 -15.32 11.39
N GLU A 344 18.15 -16.37 11.07
CA GLU A 344 16.98 -16.78 11.86
C GLU A 344 17.35 -17.21 13.28
N CYS A 345 18.42 -17.99 13.47
CA CYS A 345 18.92 -18.35 14.80
C CYS A 345 19.44 -17.13 15.59
N LEU A 346 20.05 -16.15 14.91
CA LEU A 346 20.42 -14.88 15.52
C LEU A 346 19.20 -14.07 15.99
N TRP A 347 18.11 -14.16 15.24
CA TRP A 347 16.87 -13.43 15.50
C TRP A 347 16.07 -14.05 16.65
N VAL A 348 16.02 -15.38 16.76
CA VAL A 348 15.47 -16.12 17.93
C VAL A 348 16.22 -15.77 19.22
N TRP A 349 17.53 -15.53 19.13
CA TRP A 349 18.35 -15.13 20.27
C TRP A 349 18.05 -13.70 20.75
N VAL A 350 17.90 -12.75 19.83
CA VAL A 350 17.52 -11.35 20.15
C VAL A 350 16.09 -11.28 20.69
N GLY A 351 15.16 -12.09 20.15
CA GLY A 351 13.75 -12.12 20.56
C GLY A 351 13.47 -12.75 21.93
N THR A 352 14.38 -13.58 22.47
CA THR A 352 14.21 -14.25 23.77
C THR A 352 15.02 -13.63 24.91
N GLY A 353 15.68 -12.49 24.68
CA GLY A 353 16.56 -11.88 25.70
C GLY A 353 17.73 -12.79 26.12
N GLY A 354 18.08 -13.76 25.28
CA GLY A 354 19.19 -14.68 25.51
C GLY A 354 18.98 -15.78 26.56
N THR A 355 17.76 -16.03 27.05
CA THR A 355 17.53 -17.00 28.14
C THR A 355 17.12 -18.41 27.68
N HIS A 356 16.54 -18.57 26.48
CA HIS A 356 16.04 -19.86 26.01
C HIS A 356 16.61 -20.26 24.65
N MET A 357 17.86 -20.78 24.63
CA MET A 357 18.32 -21.57 23.49
C MET A 357 19.39 -22.62 23.82
N ALA A 358 19.51 -23.06 25.07
CA ALA A 358 20.47 -24.11 25.40
C ALA A 358 20.10 -25.49 24.82
N ALA A 359 18.86 -25.70 24.37
CA ALA A 359 18.37 -27.02 23.96
C ALA A 359 18.28 -27.25 22.44
N TRP A 360 18.40 -26.21 21.59
CA TRP A 360 18.16 -26.32 20.13
C TRP A 360 19.33 -25.85 19.26
N CYS A 361 20.45 -25.50 19.88
CA CYS A 361 21.61 -24.99 19.19
C CYS A 361 22.64 -26.10 18.98
N SER A 362 22.89 -26.47 17.73
CA SER A 362 24.04 -27.28 17.35
C SER A 362 25.36 -26.61 17.79
N PRO A 363 26.47 -27.36 17.97
CA PRO A 363 27.68 -26.91 18.68
C PRO A 363 28.39 -25.67 18.10
N TRP A 364 27.96 -25.18 16.94
CA TRP A 364 28.56 -24.07 16.19
C TRP A 364 28.04 -22.68 16.56
N SER A 365 26.89 -22.60 17.26
CA SER A 365 26.26 -21.35 17.70
C SER A 365 27.04 -20.61 18.80
N ALA A 366 27.81 -21.33 19.61
CA ALA A 366 28.57 -20.78 20.73
C ALA A 366 29.73 -19.86 20.29
N SER A 367 30.25 -20.02 19.08
CA SER A 367 31.44 -19.27 18.60
C SER A 367 31.14 -17.89 18.00
N TYR A 368 29.87 -17.58 17.71
CA TYR A 368 29.44 -16.29 17.15
C TYR A 368 28.88 -15.31 18.20
N PHE A 369 28.52 -15.84 19.37
CA PHE A 369 27.95 -15.13 20.52
C PHE A 369 28.79 -13.94 21.04
N PRO A 370 30.14 -14.02 21.15
CA PRO A 370 30.95 -12.92 21.70
C PRO A 370 31.08 -11.72 20.74
N LEU A 371 31.06 -11.98 19.42
CA LEU A 371 31.20 -10.95 18.39
C LEU A 371 29.97 -10.06 18.24
N ILE A 372 28.78 -10.59 18.53
CA ILE A 372 27.51 -9.87 18.49
C ILE A 372 27.24 -9.13 19.81
N LYS A 373 27.65 -9.68 20.95
CA LYS A 373 27.65 -8.95 22.24
C LYS A 373 28.52 -7.68 22.19
N ASN A 374 29.69 -7.77 21.56
CA ASN A 374 30.54 -6.60 21.35
C ASN A 374 29.95 -5.60 20.34
N LEU A 375 29.01 -6.02 19.48
CA LEU A 375 28.28 -5.14 18.57
C LEU A 375 27.28 -4.23 19.29
N PHE A 376 26.58 -4.76 20.30
CA PHE A 376 25.62 -4.00 21.11
C PHE A 376 26.28 -3.23 22.25
N SER A 377 27.48 -3.60 22.67
CA SER A 377 28.24 -2.89 23.71
C SER A 377 28.99 -1.64 23.19
N PHE A 378 29.11 -1.46 21.88
CA PHE A 378 29.91 -0.39 21.26
C PHE A 378 29.08 0.67 20.52
N ILE A 379 27.74 0.51 20.47
CA ILE A 379 26.75 1.46 19.95
C ILE A 379 25.92 1.96 21.14
#